data_AF-A0A7L2SRS1-F1
#
_entry.id   AF-A0A7L2SRS1-F1
#
_cell.length_a   1.000
_cell.length_b   1.000
_cell.length_c   1.000
_cell.angle_alpha   90.00
_cell.angle_beta   90.00
_cell.angle_gamma   90.00
#
_symmetry.space_group_name_H-M   'P 1'
#
loop_
_entity.id
_entity.type
_entity.pdbx_description
1 polymer ?
#
loop_
_entity_poly.entity_id
_entity_poly.type
_entity_poly.pdbx_seq_one_letter_code
_entity_poly.pdbx_strand_id
1 'polypeptide(L)'
;EQLTATKAGRTQLRSRGSYLVLRQLHAWEKDPEVLSACHKLIQVLIGDEPEAGMENLLEVAVPEELERRLRDADRRERERRDTEPEASR
;
A
#
# COMPACT_ATOMS: atom_id res chain seq x y z
N GLU A 1 10.22 -11.18 6.89
CA GLU A 1 9.73 -9.84 7.32
C GLU A 1 9.24 -9.06 6.10
N GLN A 2 8.23 -8.19 6.26
CA GLN A 2 7.75 -7.33 5.17
C GLN A 2 8.74 -6.16 4.96
N LEU A 3 9.32 -6.06 3.77
CA LEU A 3 10.40 -5.10 3.49
C LEU A 3 10.00 -3.63 3.75
N THR A 4 8.74 -3.27 3.47
CA THR A 4 8.26 -1.88 3.63
C THR A 4 7.77 -1.54 5.02
N ALA A 5 7.73 -2.52 5.94
CA ALA A 5 7.35 -2.29 7.32
C ALA A 5 8.36 -1.41 8.05
N THR A 6 9.65 -1.56 7.75
CA THR A 6 10.72 -0.81 8.40
C THR A 6 11.17 0.40 7.56
N LYS A 7 11.60 1.46 8.24
CA LYS A 7 12.24 2.62 7.63
C LYS A 7 13.42 2.26 6.73
N ALA A 8 14.26 1.33 7.18
CA ALA A 8 15.43 0.89 6.43
C ALA A 8 15.03 0.30 5.07
N GLY A 9 14.00 -0.57 5.03
CA GLY A 9 13.53 -1.16 3.79
C GLY A 9 12.81 -0.15 2.88
N ARG A 10 12.00 0.76 3.43
CA ARG A 10 11.42 1.88 2.65
C ARG A 10 12.50 2.76 2.02
N THR A 11 13.53 3.10 2.79
CA THR A 11 14.65 3.93 2.32
C THR A 11 15.40 3.25 1.17
N GLN A 12 15.67 1.95 1.29
CA GLN A 12 16.31 1.18 0.22
C GLN A 12 15.46 1.11 -1.06
N LEU A 13 14.15 0.94 -0.94
CA LEU A 13 13.27 0.91 -2.12
C LEU A 13 13.17 2.27 -2.80
N ARG A 14 13.06 3.35 -2.02
CA ARG A 14 13.02 4.74 -2.54
C ARG A 14 14.31 5.09 -3.28
N SER A 15 15.48 4.75 -2.73
CA SER A 15 16.78 5.07 -3.36
C SER A 15 17.06 4.31 -4.65
N ARG A 16 16.42 3.15 -4.85
CA ARG A 16 16.58 2.30 -6.04
C ARG A 16 15.58 2.62 -7.17
N GLY A 17 14.77 3.68 -7.04
CA GLY A 17 13.78 4.04 -8.05
C GLY A 17 12.59 3.07 -8.14
N SER A 18 12.37 2.25 -7.11
CA SER A 18 11.30 1.23 -7.11
C SER A 18 9.91 1.81 -7.33
N TYR A 19 9.67 3.04 -6.86
CA TYR A 19 8.43 3.78 -7.10
C TYR A 19 8.12 3.95 -8.60
N LEU A 20 9.13 4.27 -9.43
CA LEU A 20 8.92 4.49 -10.86
C LEU A 20 8.48 3.19 -11.55
N VAL A 21 9.12 2.07 -11.20
CA VAL A 21 8.76 0.74 -11.71
C VAL A 21 7.35 0.36 -11.29
N LEU A 22 7.00 0.54 -10.02
CA LEU A 22 5.66 0.21 -9.49
C LEU A 22 4.57 1.08 -10.09
N ARG A 23 4.83 2.37 -10.29
CA ARG A 23 3.88 3.29 -10.94
C ARG A 23 3.63 2.89 -12.39
N GLN A 24 4.69 2.48 -13.09
CA GLN A 24 4.58 2.00 -14.47
C GLN A 24 3.78 0.70 -14.55
N LEU A 25 4.08 -0.27 -13.67
CA LEU A 25 3.33 -1.52 -13.54
C LEU A 25 1.85 -1.24 -13.27
N HIS A 26 1.55 -0.41 -12.26
CA HIS A 26 0.18 -0.04 -11.89
C HIS A 26 -0.62 0.58 -13.06
N ALA A 27 0.01 1.33 -13.95
CA ALA A 27 -0.73 1.97 -15.05
C ALA A 27 -1.15 1.00 -16.17
N TRP A 28 -0.54 -0.18 -16.25
CA TRP A 28 -0.69 -1.11 -17.39
C TRP A 28 -1.24 -2.47 -16.95
N GLU A 29 -1.13 -2.78 -15.66
CA GLU A 29 -1.68 -3.97 -15.04
C GLU A 29 -3.21 -4.00 -15.12
N LYS A 30 -3.75 -5.21 -15.24
CA LYS A 30 -5.19 -5.50 -15.34
C LYS A 30 -5.68 -6.38 -14.21
N ASP A 31 -4.80 -7.16 -13.59
CA ASP A 31 -5.14 -7.96 -12.44
C ASP A 31 -5.51 -7.07 -11.23
N PRO A 32 -6.75 -7.16 -10.70
CA PRO A 32 -7.19 -6.30 -9.61
C PRO A 32 -6.43 -6.53 -8.30
N GLU A 33 -5.91 -7.73 -8.06
CA GLU A 33 -5.11 -8.04 -6.88
C GLU A 33 -3.73 -7.40 -6.99
N VAL A 34 -3.11 -7.50 -8.16
CA VAL A 34 -1.82 -6.86 -8.44
C VAL A 34 -1.94 -5.35 -8.39
N LEU A 35 -3.02 -4.77 -8.93
CA LEU A 35 -3.30 -3.33 -8.84
C LEU A 35 -3.44 -2.87 -7.39
N SER A 36 -4.22 -3.60 -6.57
CA SER A 36 -4.39 -3.29 -5.14
C SER A 36 -3.07 -3.37 -4.38
N ALA A 37 -2.25 -4.39 -4.65
CA ALA A 37 -0.93 -4.53 -4.06
C ALA A 37 0.02 -3.38 -4.47
N CYS A 38 0.03 -3.02 -5.76
CA CYS A 38 0.81 -1.91 -6.28
C CYS A 38 0.38 -0.58 -5.64
N HIS A 39 -0.92 -0.33 -5.52
CA HIS A 39 -1.48 0.85 -4.89
C HIS A 39 -0.97 0.97 -3.44
N LYS A 40 -1.15 -0.09 -2.64
CA LYS A 40 -0.73 -0.12 -1.23
C LYS A 40 0.77 0.12 -1.08
N LEU A 41 1.57 -0.51 -1.95
CA LEU A 41 3.01 -0.32 -1.94
C LEU A 41 3.42 1.10 -2.34
N ILE A 42 2.79 1.67 -3.36
CA ILE A 42 3.01 3.06 -3.78
C ILE A 42 2.68 4.02 -2.63
N GLN A 43 1.53 3.85 -1.97
CA GLN A 43 1.14 4.68 -0.81
C GLN A 43 2.20 4.69 0.28
N VAL A 44 2.74 3.52 0.64
CA VAL A 44 3.80 3.41 1.64
C VAL A 44 5.09 4.10 1.17
N LEU A 45 5.44 4.01 -0.11
CA LEU A 45 6.67 4.60 -0.63
C LEU A 45 6.59 6.12 -0.79
N ILE A 46 5.42 6.69 -1.09
CA ILE A 46 5.24 8.15 -1.22
C ILE A 46 4.87 8.84 0.09
N GLY A 47 4.40 8.09 1.08
CA GLY A 47 4.05 8.63 2.40
C GLY A 47 5.27 9.13 3.17
N ASP A 48 5.04 10.11 4.02
CA ASP A 48 6.06 10.65 4.92
C ASP A 48 6.56 9.58 5.90
N GLU A 49 7.80 9.75 6.33
CA GLU A 49 8.40 8.85 7.30
C GLU A 49 7.89 9.19 8.71
N PRO A 50 7.43 8.19 9.50
CA PRO A 50 6.93 8.43 10.85
C PRO A 50 8.04 8.90 11.80
N GLU A 51 7.62 9.36 12.98
CA GLU A 51 8.49 9.85 14.05
C GLU A 51 9.48 8.78 14.54
N ALA A 52 10.56 9.24 15.17
CA ALA A 52 11.55 8.34 15.77
C ALA A 52 10.89 7.45 16.83
N GLY A 53 11.14 6.14 16.76
CA GLY A 53 10.48 5.14 17.61
C GLY A 53 9.21 4.52 16.98
N MET A 54 8.76 5.00 15.82
CA MET A 54 7.63 4.44 15.05
C MET A 54 8.07 3.86 13.69
N GLU A 55 9.33 3.44 13.60
CA GLU A 55 9.97 3.11 12.32
C GLU A 55 9.49 1.79 11.72
N ASN A 56 9.02 0.86 12.56
CA ASN A 56 8.38 -0.39 12.15
C ASN A 56 6.85 -0.25 12.22
N LEU A 57 6.20 -0.13 11.07
CA LEU A 57 4.74 0.08 10.95
C LEU A 57 3.91 -1.09 11.50
N LEU A 58 4.52 -2.27 11.71
CA LEU A 58 3.85 -3.42 12.31
C LEU A 58 3.84 -3.39 13.84
N GLU A 59 4.66 -2.55 14.45
CA GLU A 59 4.80 -2.43 15.91
C GLU A 59 4.11 -1.17 16.46
N VAL A 60 3.65 -0.28 15.58
CA VAL A 60 2.99 0.97 15.98
C VAL A 60 1.57 0.66 16.48
N ALA A 61 1.25 1.15 17.68
CA ALA A 61 -0.09 1.08 18.23
C ALA A 61 -1.04 1.97 17.40
N VAL A 62 -2.06 1.37 16.81
CA VAL A 62 -3.08 2.06 16.01
C VAL A 62 -4.27 2.40 16.92
N PRO A 63 -4.69 3.67 17.03
CA PRO A 63 -5.90 4.04 17.77
C PRO A 63 -7.13 3.34 17.19
N GLU A 64 -8.08 2.91 18.04
CA GLU A 64 -9.25 2.13 17.61
C GLU A 64 -10.07 2.79 16.49
N GLU A 65 -10.25 4.11 16.55
CA GLU A 65 -10.99 4.84 15.52
C GLU A 65 -10.28 4.74 14.16
N LEU A 66 -8.96 4.85 14.15
CA LEU A 66 -8.16 4.73 12.94
C LEU A 66 -8.19 3.29 12.42
N GLU A 67 -8.10 2.30 13.32
CA GLU A 67 -8.22 0.90 12.95
C GLU A 67 -9.58 0.58 12.30
N ARG A 68 -10.68 1.09 12.87
CA ARG A 68 -12.02 0.97 12.29
C ARG A 68 -12.07 1.58 10.89
N ARG A 69 -11.53 2.80 10.72
CA ARG A 69 -11.49 3.49 9.41
C ARG A 69 -10.68 2.73 8.38
N LEU A 70 -9.53 2.16 8.76
CA LEU A 70 -8.69 1.35 7.87
C LEU A 70 -9.42 0.08 7.43
N ARG A 71 -10.03 -0.66 8.37
CA ARG A 71 -10.84 -1.86 8.08
C ARG A 71 -12.03 -1.55 7.16
N ASP A 72 -12.69 -0.42 7.36
CA ASP A 72 -13.79 0.04 6.51
C ASP A 72 -13.33 0.40 5.10
N ALA A 73 -12.17 1.05 4.96
CA ALA A 73 -11.58 1.36 3.67
C ALA A 73 -11.21 0.09 2.90
N ASP A 74 -10.56 -0.88 3.56
CA ASP A 74 -10.23 -2.19 2.97
C ASP A 74 -11.48 -2.95 2.55
N ARG A 75 -12.55 -2.92 3.35
CA ARG A 75 -13.83 -3.57 3.01
C ARG A 75 -14.45 -2.95 1.77
N ARG A 76 -14.53 -1.60 1.71
CA ARG A 76 -15.07 -0.88 0.54
C ARG A 76 -14.25 -1.12 -0.72
N GLU A 77 -12.93 -1.22 -0.62
CA GLU A 77 -12.05 -1.58 -1.74
C GLU A 77 -12.39 -2.99 -2.25
N ARG A 78 -12.53 -3.96 -1.35
CA ARG A 78 -12.90 -5.34 -1.72
C ARG A 78 -14.25 -5.41 -2.40
N GLU A 79 -15.28 -4.81 -1.81
CA GLU A 79 -16.64 -4.77 -2.36
C GLU A 79 -16.66 -4.17 -3.77
N ARG A 80 -15.94 -3.07 -4.01
CA ARG A 80 -15.83 -2.45 -5.34
C ARG A 80 -15.23 -3.38 -6.37
N ARG A 81 -14.14 -4.09 -6.03
CA ARG A 81 -13.51 -5.07 -6.94
C ARG A 81 -14.43 -6.24 -7.26
N ASP A 82 -15.23 -6.68 -6.29
CA ASP A 82 -16.15 -7.80 -6.47
C ASP A 82 -17.42 -7.40 -7.27
N THR A 83 -17.79 -6.11 -7.25
CA THR A 83 -18.99 -5.57 -7.93
C THR A 83 -18.71 -4.89 -9.26
N GLU A 84 -17.49 -4.49 -9.58
CA GLU A 84 -17.07 -4.09 -10.92
C GLU A 84 -16.79 -5.37 -11.74
N PRO A 85 -17.74 -5.84 -12.58
CA PRO A 85 -17.45 -6.96 -13.47
C PRO A 85 -16.40 -6.50 -14.48
N GLU A 86 -15.64 -7.44 -15.06
CA GLU A 86 -14.68 -7.26 -16.17
C GLU A 86 -15.25 -6.35 -17.29
N ALA A 87 -15.28 -5.04 -17.11
CA ALA A 87 -15.75 -4.07 -18.09
C ALA A 87 -14.58 -3.72 -19.01
N SER A 88 -14.05 -4.74 -19.69
CA SER A 88 -13.29 -4.71 -20.95
C SER A 88 -12.50 -6.01 -21.07
N ARG A 89 -13.10 -7.03 -21.68
CA ARG A 89 -12.37 -7.90 -22.60
C ARG A 89 -12.39 -7.26 -23.98
#